data_AF-A0A958VM09-F1
#
_entry.id   AF-A0A958VM09-F1
#
_cell.length_a   1.000
_cell.length_b   1.000
_cell.length_c   1.000
_cell.angle_alpha   90.00
_cell.angle_beta   90.00
_cell.angle_gamma   90.00
#
_symmetry.space_group_name_H-M   'P 1'
#
loop_
_entity.id
_entity.type
_entity.pdbx_description
1 polymer ?
#
loop_
_entity_poly.entity_id
_entity_poly.type
_entity_poly.pdbx_seq_one_letter_code
_entity_poly.pdbx_strand_id
1 'polypeptide(L)'
;MEFSKANPEKKLWIYTSFGKIKVRLYEQTPLHRASFLLWTKSGFYDGSVFMRVSPNFIAQGGTTNSDRQMEIKKRIGQYTIPAEFRPGLFHKRGALAFARDYENNPQ
;
A
#
# COMPACT_ATOMS: atom_id res chain seq x y z
N MET A 1 9.41 14.42 -1.14
CA MET A 1 10.45 13.92 -0.21
C MET A 1 10.26 14.41 1.22
N GLU A 2 9.77 15.64 1.43
CA GLU A 2 9.51 16.18 2.78
C GLU A 2 8.53 15.34 3.61
N PHE A 3 7.42 14.89 3.00
CA PHE A 3 6.46 14.01 3.69
C PHE A 3 7.12 12.73 4.26
N SER A 4 8.03 12.10 3.51
CA SER A 4 8.72 10.88 3.96
C SER A 4 9.73 11.15 5.10
N LYS A 5 10.29 12.37 5.17
CA LYS A 5 11.17 12.78 6.28
C LYS A 5 10.39 13.05 7.55
N ALA A 6 9.22 13.68 7.43
CA ALA A 6 8.32 13.96 8.56
C ALA A 6 7.59 12.71 9.09
N ASN A 7 7.56 11.62 8.30
CA ASN A 7 6.89 10.37 8.65
C ASN A 7 7.89 9.19 8.58
N PRO A 8 8.72 9.01 9.63
CA PRO A 8 9.81 8.04 9.64
C PRO A 8 9.34 6.60 9.96
N GLU A 9 8.04 6.34 10.05
CA GLU A 9 7.51 5.05 10.45
C GLU A 9 7.90 3.94 9.46
N LYS A 10 8.56 2.90 9.98
CA LYS A 10 9.02 1.74 9.20
C LYS A 10 8.23 0.48 9.48
N LYS A 11 7.41 0.48 10.54
CA LYS A 11 6.63 -0.68 10.98
C LYS A 11 5.23 -0.21 11.34
N LEU A 12 4.24 -0.95 10.89
CA LEU A 12 2.83 -0.62 11.10
C LEU A 12 2.08 -1.89 11.49
N TRP A 13 0.93 -1.68 12.15
CA TRP A 13 -0.05 -2.72 12.39
C TRP A 13 -1.23 -2.50 11.45
N ILE A 14 -1.63 -3.55 10.73
CA ILE A 14 -2.89 -3.60 10.01
C ILE A 14 -3.85 -4.41 10.88
N TYR A 15 -4.95 -3.78 11.30
CA TYR A 15 -5.98 -4.42 12.10
C TYR A 15 -7.05 -4.95 11.16
N THR A 16 -7.41 -6.22 11.32
CA THR A 16 -8.45 -6.88 10.52
C THR A 16 -9.39 -7.64 11.46
N SER A 17 -10.55 -8.05 10.96
CA SER A 17 -11.46 -8.96 11.67
C SER A 17 -10.83 -10.33 11.96
N PHE A 18 -9.77 -10.72 11.25
CA PHE A 18 -9.04 -11.97 11.42
C PHE A 18 -7.79 -11.83 12.30
N GLY A 19 -7.54 -10.65 12.88
CA GLY A 19 -6.40 -10.37 13.75
C GLY A 19 -5.47 -9.29 13.22
N LYS A 20 -4.31 -9.17 13.86
CA LYS A 20 -3.33 -8.10 13.62
C LYS A 20 -2.20 -8.59 12.73
N ILE A 21 -1.88 -7.82 11.69
CA ILE A 21 -0.76 -8.09 10.79
C ILE A 21 0.31 -7.03 11.03
N LYS A 22 1.52 -7.45 11.42
CA LYS A 22 2.67 -6.55 11.53
C LYS A 22 3.36 -6.46 10.18
N VAL A 23 3.50 -5.26 9.64
CA VAL A 23 4.21 -5.02 8.38
C VAL A 23 5.45 -4.16 8.60
N ARG A 24 6.47 -4.37 7.78
CA ARG A 24 7.66 -3.52 7.68
C ARG A 24 7.70 -2.88 6.30
N LEU A 25 7.91 -1.57 6.25
CA LEU A 25 8.11 -0.82 5.02
C LEU A 25 9.61 -0.71 4.73
N TYR A 26 10.00 -1.02 3.50
CA TYR A 26 11.40 -0.91 3.06
C TYR A 26 11.78 0.55 2.79
N GLU A 27 13.00 0.92 3.16
CA GLU A 27 13.52 2.28 2.93
C GLU A 27 14.01 2.48 1.51
N GLN A 28 14.36 1.37 0.86
CA GLN A 28 14.82 1.34 -0.53
C GLN A 28 13.69 1.67 -1.53
N THR A 29 12.44 1.71 -1.08
CA THR A 29 11.23 2.09 -1.84
C THR A 29 10.60 3.37 -1.25
N PRO A 30 11.31 4.52 -1.27
CA PRO A 30 10.89 5.73 -0.56
C PRO A 30 9.56 6.32 -1.04
N LEU A 31 9.23 6.19 -2.33
CA LEU A 31 7.98 6.74 -2.87
C LEU A 31 6.77 5.87 -2.51
N HIS A 32 6.88 4.55 -2.66
CA HIS A 32 5.82 3.63 -2.24
C HIS A 32 5.59 3.68 -0.73
N ARG A 33 6.67 3.78 0.06
CA ARG A 33 6.57 3.97 1.52
C ARG A 33 5.82 5.26 1.86
N ALA A 34 6.23 6.38 1.27
CA ALA A 34 5.59 7.67 1.53
C ALA A 34 4.11 7.65 1.14
N SER A 35 3.77 7.08 -0.01
CA SER A 35 2.39 6.94 -0.47
C SER A 35 1.56 6.07 0.47
N PHE A 36 2.08 4.89 0.87
CA PHE A 36 1.38 4.01 1.80
C PHE A 36 1.09 4.71 3.14
N LEU A 37 2.06 5.46 3.67
CA LEU A 37 1.89 6.24 4.89
C LEU A 37 0.87 7.38 4.73
N LEU A 38 0.88 8.06 3.58
CA LEU A 38 -0.08 9.12 3.26
C LEU A 38 -1.53 8.59 3.27
N TRP A 39 -1.78 7.48 2.55
CA TRP A 39 -3.11 6.85 2.51
C TRP A 39 -3.50 6.24 3.87
N THR A 40 -2.55 5.68 4.60
CA THR A 40 -2.80 5.15 5.95
C THR A 40 -3.23 6.28 6.90
N LYS A 41 -2.47 7.39 6.95
CA LYS A 41 -2.74 8.51 7.86
C LYS A 41 -4.00 9.30 7.51
N SER A 42 -4.45 9.24 6.26
CA SER A 42 -5.75 9.81 5.88
C SER A 42 -6.94 8.93 6.26
N GLY A 43 -6.69 7.72 6.77
CA GLY A 43 -7.71 6.72 7.09
C GLY A 43 -8.33 6.08 5.86
N PHE A 44 -7.63 6.10 4.72
CA PHE A 44 -8.13 5.58 3.45
C PHE A 44 -8.42 4.07 3.51
N TYR A 45 -7.61 3.32 4.24
CA TYR A 45 -7.75 1.86 4.35
C TYR A 45 -8.77 1.42 5.41
N ASP A 46 -9.35 2.34 6.18
CA ASP A 46 -10.33 2.01 7.22
C ASP A 46 -11.60 1.43 6.59
N GLY A 47 -12.02 0.26 7.08
CA GLY A 47 -13.17 -0.46 6.52
C GLY A 47 -12.93 -1.05 5.13
N SER A 48 -11.68 -1.03 4.62
CA SER A 48 -11.34 -1.71 3.38
C SER A 48 -11.35 -3.23 3.55
N VAL A 49 -11.60 -3.95 2.45
CA VAL A 49 -11.65 -5.41 2.42
C VAL A 49 -10.59 -6.00 1.49
N PHE A 50 -10.26 -7.27 1.70
CA PHE A 50 -9.53 -8.06 0.71
C PHE A 50 -10.52 -8.51 -0.37
N MET A 51 -10.55 -7.78 -1.49
CA MET A 51 -11.48 -8.06 -2.59
C MET A 51 -11.10 -9.29 -3.42
N ARG A 52 -9.82 -9.69 -3.41
CA ARG A 52 -9.31 -10.82 -4.18
C ARG A 52 -8.37 -11.64 -3.32
N VAL A 53 -8.66 -12.92 -3.17
CA VAL A 53 -7.80 -13.88 -2.47
C VAL A 53 -7.59 -15.07 -3.39
N SER A 54 -6.35 -15.28 -3.82
CA SER A 54 -5.93 -16.42 -4.63
C SER A 54 -4.97 -17.28 -3.81
N PRO A 55 -5.37 -18.52 -3.44
CA PRO A 55 -4.52 -19.43 -2.69
C PRO A 55 -3.14 -19.59 -3.32
N ASN A 56 -2.11 -19.66 -2.49
CA ASN A 56 -0.70 -19.79 -2.90
C ASN A 56 -0.16 -18.63 -3.76
N PHE A 57 -0.87 -17.51 -3.86
CA PHE A 57 -0.44 -16.37 -4.65
C PHE A 57 -0.58 -15.03 -3.92
N ILE A 58 -1.80 -14.47 -3.83
CA ILE A 58 -2.00 -13.11 -3.33
C ILE A 58 -3.32 -12.94 -2.58
N ALA A 59 -3.30 -12.09 -1.56
CA ALA A 59 -4.48 -11.44 -1.00
C ALA A 59 -4.38 -9.94 -1.30
N GLN A 60 -5.30 -9.41 -2.09
CA GLN A 60 -5.30 -8.04 -2.59
C GLN A 60 -6.51 -7.28 -2.04
N GLY A 61 -6.28 -6.05 -1.59
CA GLY A 61 -7.30 -5.20 -0.99
C GLY A 61 -6.91 -3.72 -1.01
N GLY A 62 -7.57 -2.93 -0.16
CA GLY A 62 -7.26 -1.52 0.09
C GLY A 62 -8.22 -0.52 -0.55
N THR A 63 -8.95 -0.89 -1.60
CA THR A 63 -10.02 -0.04 -2.18
C THR A 63 -11.38 -0.74 -2.04
N THR A 64 -12.39 -0.04 -1.56
CA THR A 64 -13.79 -0.50 -1.50
C THR A 64 -14.77 0.46 -2.18
N ASN A 65 -14.26 1.56 -2.77
CA ASN A 65 -15.07 2.61 -3.41
C ASN A 65 -16.16 3.20 -2.49
N SER A 66 -15.92 3.23 -1.18
CA SER A 66 -16.80 3.92 -0.23
C SER A 66 -16.78 5.43 -0.42
N ASP A 67 -17.84 6.13 0.01
CA ASP A 67 -17.92 7.59 -0.04
C ASP A 67 -16.73 8.26 0.65
N ARG A 68 -16.32 7.73 1.80
CA ARG A 68 -15.13 8.17 2.53
C ARG A 68 -13.86 8.04 1.68
N GLN A 69 -13.66 6.91 0.99
CA GLN A 69 -12.51 6.74 0.11
C GLN A 69 -12.55 7.70 -1.07
N MET A 70 -13.73 7.95 -1.65
CA MET A 70 -13.89 8.90 -2.74
C MET A 70 -13.57 10.33 -2.31
N GLU A 71 -14.02 10.76 -1.13
CA GLU A 71 -13.69 12.07 -0.56
C GLU A 71 -12.18 12.23 -0.31
N ILE A 72 -11.56 11.22 0.30
CA ILE A 72 -10.11 11.23 0.55
C ILE A 72 -9.34 11.30 -0.77
N LYS A 73 -9.75 10.56 -1.81
CA LYS A 73 -9.15 10.64 -3.16
C LYS A 73 -9.30 12.04 -3.76
N LYS A 74 -10.47 12.68 -3.64
CA LYS A 74 -10.67 14.06 -4.13
C LYS A 74 -9.74 15.04 -3.44
N ARG A 75 -9.52 14.90 -2.13
CA ARG A 75 -8.63 15.77 -1.34
C ARG A 75 -7.14 15.56 -1.65
N ILE A 76 -6.71 14.30 -1.77
CA ILE A 76 -5.29 13.97 -2.03
C ILE A 76 -4.92 14.16 -3.51
N GLY A 77 -5.88 13.96 -4.41
CA GLY A 77 -5.66 13.94 -5.85
C GLY A 77 -5.26 12.57 -6.37
N GLN A 78 -5.08 12.48 -7.68
CA GLN A 78 -4.68 11.28 -8.39
C GLN A 78 -3.22 11.39 -8.82
N TYR A 79 -2.45 10.32 -8.61
CA TYR A 79 -1.07 10.24 -9.05
C TYR A 79 -0.65 8.78 -9.22
N THR A 80 0.35 8.54 -10.07
CA THR A 80 1.04 7.26 -10.19
C THR A 80 2.44 7.37 -9.60
N ILE A 81 3.04 6.23 -9.25
CA ILE A 81 4.39 6.17 -8.70
C ILE A 81 5.25 5.35 -9.68
N PRO A 82 6.45 5.83 -10.07
CA PRO A 82 7.36 5.05 -10.88
C PRO A 82 7.76 3.76 -10.16
N ALA A 83 8.14 2.72 -10.91
CA ALA A 83 8.58 1.47 -10.31
C ALA A 83 9.86 1.69 -9.46
N GLU A 84 9.89 1.10 -8.25
CA GLU A 84 11.03 1.15 -7.34
C GLU A 84 11.63 -0.25 -7.15
N PHE A 85 12.01 -0.91 -8.25
CA PHE A 85 12.66 -2.22 -8.17
C PHE A 85 14.06 -2.11 -7.56
N ARG A 86 14.39 -3.07 -6.70
CA ARG A 86 15.65 -3.09 -5.95
C ARG A 86 16.18 -4.52 -5.89
N PRO A 87 17.46 -4.75 -6.24
CA PRO A 87 18.11 -6.03 -6.01
C PRO A 87 17.94 -6.46 -4.54
N GLY A 88 17.49 -7.69 -4.31
CA GLY A 88 17.22 -8.23 -2.98
C GLY A 88 15.83 -7.97 -2.39
N LEU A 89 15.00 -7.13 -3.03
CA LEU A 89 13.58 -7.00 -2.71
C LEU A 89 12.74 -7.77 -3.75
N PHE A 90 12.44 -9.04 -3.44
CA PHE A 90 11.66 -9.93 -4.30
C PHE A 90 10.39 -10.44 -3.60
N HIS A 91 9.43 -10.90 -4.40
CA HIS A 91 8.19 -11.46 -3.89
C HIS A 91 8.44 -12.78 -3.15
N LYS A 92 7.94 -12.84 -1.92
CA LYS A 92 7.94 -14.02 -1.05
C LYS A 92 6.68 -14.00 -0.20
N ARG A 93 6.33 -15.13 0.42
CA ARG A 93 5.16 -15.18 1.32
C ARG A 93 5.26 -14.07 2.38
N GLY A 94 4.19 -13.27 2.51
CA GLY A 94 4.14 -12.14 3.43
C GLY A 94 4.77 -10.84 2.91
N ALA A 95 5.26 -10.80 1.67
CA ALA A 95 5.68 -9.53 1.05
C ALA A 95 4.47 -8.61 0.83
N LEU A 96 4.60 -7.35 1.24
CA LEU A 96 3.64 -6.29 0.96
C LEU A 96 4.10 -5.53 -0.28
N ALA A 97 3.24 -5.41 -1.28
CA ALA A 97 3.53 -4.72 -2.54
C ALA A 97 2.31 -3.91 -3.01
N PHE A 98 2.54 -2.93 -3.88
CA PHE A 98 1.47 -2.20 -4.55
C PHE A 98 1.00 -2.98 -5.76
N ALA A 99 -0.33 -3.03 -5.95
CA ALA A 99 -0.90 -3.45 -7.22
C ALA A 99 -0.51 -2.44 -8.31
N ARG A 100 -0.26 -2.95 -9.52
CA ARG A 100 0.01 -2.15 -10.72
C ARG A 100 -0.99 -2.57 -11.79
N ASP A 101 -1.22 -1.66 -12.73
CA ASP A 101 -1.95 -2.01 -13.95
C ASP A 101 -1.22 -3.11 -14.71
N TYR A 102 -1.96 -3.92 -15.47
CA TYR A 102 -1.41 -4.98 -16.30
C TYR A 102 -0.74 -4.39 -17.56
N GLU A 103 -1.34 -3.34 -18.13
CA GLU A 103 -0.82 -2.70 -19.33
C GLU A 103 0.49 -1.95 -19.04
N ASN A 104 1.51 -2.18 -19.86
CA ASN A 104 2.84 -1.56 -19.72
C ASN A 104 3.51 -1.78 -18.36
N ASN A 105 3.20 -2.90 -17.68
CA ASN A 105 3.83 -3.21 -16.40
C ASN A 105 5.30 -3.62 -16.62
N PRO A 106 6.28 -2.85 -16.11
CA PRO A 106 7.69 -3.18 -16.27
C PRO A 106 8.02 -4.50 -15.54
N GLN A 107 8.85 -5.32 -16.18
CA GLN A 107 9.33 -6.61 -15.65
C GLN A 107 10.52 -6.45 -14.71
#